data_AF-A0A8T4PHI6-F1
#
_entry.id   AF-A0A8T4PHI6-F1
#
_cell.length_a   1.000
_cell.length_b   1.000
_cell.length_c   1.000
_cell.angle_alpha   90.00
_cell.angle_beta   90.00
_cell.angle_gamma   90.00
#
_symmetry.space_group_name_H-M   'P 1'
#
loop_
_entity.id
_entity.type
_entity.pdbx_description
1 polymer ?
#
loop_
_entity_poly.entity_id
_entity_poly.type
_entity_poly.pdbx_seq_one_letter_code
_entity_poly.pdbx_strand_id
1 'polypeptide(L)'
;MEQKAEVKHIVTKGMTIGDVVAKYPASIEPLQAAGVHCVGCHVSYHETLEQGFKGHGMSDEEVDIVITKINQAIGESKLEEGKEFIITNKAAEKLKDVLKENSKEGSGLRVEIVPGGCSGFQYGLELDDNTTDLDIVFEEKGVKIMVNKENMAFLKGAKLDYVDSLQGGGFKISNPNAHSSCGCGQSFEH
;
A
#
# COMPACT_ATOMS: atom_id res chain seq x y z
N MET A 1 0.46 -18.38 -4.36
CA MET A 1 1.30 -18.47 -3.15
C MET A 1 0.90 -17.30 -2.27
N GLU A 2 -0.05 -17.56 -1.38
CA GLU A 2 -0.59 -16.57 -0.45
C GLU A 2 0.51 -16.18 0.53
N GLN A 3 0.91 -14.91 0.54
CA GLN A 3 1.84 -14.39 1.53
C GLN A 3 1.10 -14.34 2.87
N LYS A 4 1.30 -15.35 3.71
CA LYS A 4 0.84 -15.32 5.10
C LYS A 4 1.68 -14.27 5.83
N ALA A 5 1.12 -13.09 6.03
CA ALA A 5 1.69 -12.10 6.93
C ALA A 5 1.78 -12.72 8.32
N GLU A 6 3.00 -12.86 8.85
CA GLU A 6 3.19 -13.23 10.26
C GLU A 6 2.54 -12.15 11.12
N VAL A 7 1.42 -12.49 11.75
CA VAL A 7 0.70 -11.63 12.69
C VAL A 7 1.60 -11.42 13.90
N LYS A 8 2.39 -10.34 13.90
CA LYS A 8 3.02 -9.86 15.13
C LYS A 8 1.88 -9.51 16.07
N HIS A 9 1.79 -10.19 17.21
CA HIS A 9 0.88 -9.86 18.30
C HIS A 9 1.29 -8.53 18.93
N ILE A 10 0.91 -7.43 18.27
CA ILE A 10 1.21 -6.06 18.67
C ILE A 10 0.24 -5.62 19.76
N VAL A 11 -1.04 -6.00 19.63
CA VAL A 11 -2.11 -5.73 20.58
C VAL A 11 -2.42 -6.99 21.38
N THR A 12 -2.57 -6.83 22.68
CA THR A 12 -2.93 -7.91 23.61
C THR A 12 -4.16 -7.54 24.42
N LYS A 13 -4.85 -8.55 24.95
CA LYS A 13 -6.10 -8.42 25.72
C LYS A 13 -6.00 -7.53 26.97
N GLY A 14 -4.79 -7.38 27.52
CA GLY A 14 -4.50 -6.54 28.68
C GLY A 14 -4.23 -5.06 28.35
N MET A 15 -4.19 -4.68 27.08
CA MET A 15 -4.07 -3.27 26.69
C MET A 15 -5.39 -2.55 26.88
N THR A 16 -5.32 -1.27 27.27
CA THR A 16 -6.50 -0.42 27.36
C THR A 16 -7.02 -0.09 25.96
N ILE A 17 -8.34 0.00 25.85
CA ILE A 17 -9.00 0.35 24.58
C ILE A 17 -8.49 1.72 24.10
N GLY A 18 -8.25 2.64 25.03
CA GLY A 18 -7.71 3.96 24.75
C GLY A 18 -6.31 3.96 24.13
N ASP A 19 -5.37 3.19 24.69
CA ASP A 19 -4.00 3.10 24.15
C ASP A 19 -3.99 2.50 22.74
N VAL A 20 -4.82 1.47 22.53
CA VAL A 20 -4.88 0.75 21.26
C VAL A 20 -5.44 1.62 20.16
N VAL A 21 -6.54 2.33 20.41
CA VAL A 21 -7.12 3.26 19.42
C VAL A 21 -6.19 4.45 19.16
N ALA A 22 -5.53 4.98 20.19
CA ALA A 22 -4.62 6.11 20.04
C ALA A 22 -3.34 5.75 19.25
N LYS A 23 -2.79 4.55 19.45
CA LYS A 23 -1.58 4.09 18.76
C LYS A 23 -1.87 3.46 17.41
N TYR A 24 -3.05 2.87 17.24
CA TYR A 24 -3.42 2.09 16.06
C TYR A 24 -4.83 2.47 15.60
N PRO A 25 -5.01 3.54 14.82
CA PRO A 25 -6.34 3.95 14.33
C PRO A 25 -7.01 2.86 13.47
N ALA A 26 -6.22 1.99 12.84
CA ALA A 26 -6.68 0.80 12.12
C ALA A 26 -7.49 -0.20 12.99
N SER A 27 -7.31 -0.16 14.31
CA SER A 27 -8.07 -1.01 15.25
C SER A 27 -9.55 -0.61 15.40
N ILE A 28 -9.93 0.60 14.95
CA ILE A 28 -11.28 1.15 15.15
C ILE A 28 -12.33 0.31 14.41
N GLU A 29 -12.07 -0.04 13.15
CA GLU A 29 -13.02 -0.82 12.34
C GLU A 29 -13.31 -2.22 12.93
N PRO A 30 -12.31 -3.06 13.26
CA PRO A 30 -12.58 -4.36 13.90
C PRO A 30 -13.20 -4.23 15.29
N LEU A 31 -12.90 -3.16 16.04
CA LEU A 31 -13.57 -2.86 17.32
C LEU A 31 -15.06 -2.56 17.13
N GLN A 32 -15.41 -1.75 16.12
CA GLN A 32 -16.80 -1.45 15.77
C GLN A 32 -17.54 -2.69 15.27
N ALA A 33 -16.89 -3.51 14.44
CA ALA A 33 -17.45 -4.75 13.90
C ALA A 33 -17.69 -5.81 14.98
N ALA A 34 -16.91 -5.79 16.07
CA ALA A 34 -17.13 -6.61 17.26
C ALA A 34 -18.31 -6.13 18.12
N GLY A 35 -19.11 -5.17 17.65
CA GLY A 35 -20.28 -4.69 18.39
C GLY A 35 -19.94 -3.68 19.49
N VAL A 36 -18.70 -3.19 19.56
CA VAL A 36 -18.33 -2.01 20.37
C VAL A 36 -18.75 -0.75 19.60
N HIS A 37 -20.03 -0.69 19.24
CA HIS A 37 -20.63 0.50 18.68
C HIS A 37 -21.01 1.41 19.83
N CYS A 38 -20.10 2.28 20.26
CA CYS A 38 -20.47 3.57 20.83
C CYS A 38 -19.24 4.49 20.95
N VAL A 39 -18.86 5.09 19.83
CA VAL A 39 -18.25 6.42 19.83
C VAL A 39 -19.34 7.39 20.31
N GLY A 40 -19.57 7.44 21.64
CA GLY A 40 -20.63 8.28 22.24
C GLY A 40 -21.22 7.81 23.58
N CYS A 41 -20.97 6.58 24.05
CA CYS A 41 -21.36 6.15 25.40
C CYS A 41 -20.18 5.44 26.05
N HIS A 42 -19.41 6.18 26.86
CA HIS A 42 -18.49 5.69 27.89
C HIS A 42 -17.90 4.28 27.65
N VAL A 43 -17.26 4.05 26.50
CA VAL A 43 -16.15 3.11 26.49
C VAL A 43 -15.16 3.72 27.46
N SER A 44 -15.00 3.13 28.65
CA SER A 44 -14.00 3.66 29.57
C SER A 44 -12.67 3.47 28.87
N TYR A 45 -12.05 4.56 28.45
CA TYR A 45 -10.71 4.58 27.86
C TYR A 45 -9.68 3.79 28.71
N HIS A 46 -10.02 3.58 29.98
CA HIS A 46 -9.24 2.95 31.02
C HIS A 46 -9.52 1.45 31.18
N GLU A 47 -10.56 0.91 30.54
CA GLU A 47 -10.85 -0.53 30.54
C GLU A 47 -9.94 -1.25 29.53
N THR A 48 -9.50 -2.45 29.91
CA THR A 48 -8.78 -3.33 29.00
C THR A 48 -9.72 -3.89 27.93
N LEU A 49 -9.17 -4.26 26.78
CA LEU A 49 -9.93 -4.93 25.73
C LEU A 49 -10.68 -6.15 26.29
N GLU A 50 -10.02 -6.99 27.08
CA GLU A 50 -10.66 -8.14 27.71
C GLU A 50 -11.85 -7.75 28.60
N GLN A 51 -11.68 -6.74 29.45
CA GLN A 51 -12.75 -6.29 30.36
C GLN A 51 -13.92 -5.69 29.60
N GLY A 52 -13.66 -4.86 28.58
CA GLY A 52 -14.71 -4.27 27.75
C GLY A 52 -15.52 -5.34 27.03
N PHE A 53 -14.87 -6.31 26.37
CA PHE A 53 -15.57 -7.36 25.65
C PHE A 53 -16.33 -8.32 26.57
N LYS A 54 -15.73 -8.75 27.69
CA LYS A 54 -16.41 -9.59 28.69
C LYS A 54 -17.57 -8.87 29.36
N GLY A 55 -17.47 -7.56 29.56
CA GLY A 55 -18.57 -6.72 30.05
C GLY A 55 -19.79 -6.72 29.13
N HIS A 56 -19.60 -7.05 27.85
CA HIS A 56 -20.65 -7.21 26.85
C HIS A 56 -21.09 -8.68 26.65
N GLY A 57 -20.66 -9.60 27.52
CA GLY A 57 -21.06 -11.01 27.47
C GLY A 57 -20.29 -11.86 26.47
N MET A 58 -19.17 -11.37 25.93
CA MET A 58 -18.30 -12.19 25.07
C MET A 58 -17.53 -13.24 25.88
N SER A 59 -17.42 -14.43 25.31
CA SER A 59 -16.59 -15.50 25.87
C SER A 59 -15.10 -15.26 25.60
N ASP A 60 -14.20 -15.88 26.37
CA ASP A 60 -12.74 -15.72 26.20
C ASP A 60 -12.28 -16.05 24.76
N GLU A 61 -12.93 -17.03 24.13
CA GLU A 61 -12.70 -17.42 22.72
C GLU A 61 -13.11 -16.33 21.74
N GLU A 62 -14.23 -15.64 21.98
CA GLU A 62 -14.67 -14.53 21.13
C GLU A 62 -13.76 -13.32 21.29
N VAL A 63 -13.28 -13.06 22.50
CA VAL A 63 -12.28 -12.03 22.76
C VAL A 63 -11.01 -12.30 21.96
N ASP A 64 -10.50 -13.53 21.99
CA ASP A 64 -9.29 -13.90 21.26
C ASP A 64 -9.44 -13.74 19.73
N ILE A 65 -10.61 -14.10 19.19
CA ILE A 65 -10.95 -13.87 17.78
C ILE A 65 -10.93 -12.38 17.45
N VAL A 66 -11.49 -11.51 18.30
CA VAL A 66 -11.49 -10.06 18.07
C VAL A 66 -10.08 -9.49 18.18
N ILE A 67 -9.28 -9.90 19.16
CA ILE A 67 -7.86 -9.49 19.27
C ILE A 67 -7.07 -9.91 18.04
N THR A 68 -7.31 -11.11 17.51
CA THR A 68 -6.68 -11.59 16.28
C THR A 68 -7.08 -10.72 15.09
N LYS A 69 -8.36 -10.38 14.94
CA LYS A 69 -8.84 -9.46 13.88
C LYS A 69 -8.26 -8.06 14.00
N ILE A 70 -8.11 -7.53 15.21
CA ILE A 70 -7.47 -6.24 15.46
C ILE A 70 -6.00 -6.29 15.01
N ASN A 71 -5.25 -7.31 15.42
CA ASN A 71 -3.85 -7.45 15.00
C ASN A 71 -3.72 -7.65 13.49
N GLN A 72 -4.67 -8.36 12.86
CA GLN A 72 -4.72 -8.52 11.42
C GLN A 72 -4.95 -7.17 10.72
N ALA A 73 -5.97 -6.42 11.13
CA ALA A 73 -6.25 -5.08 10.58
C ALA A 73 -5.08 -4.12 10.77
N ILE A 74 -4.40 -4.16 11.92
CA ILE A 74 -3.18 -3.36 12.15
C ILE A 74 -2.04 -3.81 11.22
N GLY A 75 -1.86 -5.11 11.03
CA GLY A 75 -0.89 -5.66 10.08
C GLY A 75 -1.19 -5.26 8.63
N GLU A 76 -2.47 -5.33 8.25
CA GLU A 76 -2.99 -4.94 6.93
C GLU A 76 -2.81 -3.42 6.71
N SER A 77 -3.20 -2.57 7.66
CA SER A 77 -3.00 -1.13 7.55
C SER A 77 -1.52 -0.72 7.50
N LYS A 78 -0.64 -1.48 8.16
CA LYS A 78 0.82 -1.27 8.05
C LYS A 78 1.38 -1.68 6.68
N LEU A 79 0.71 -2.62 5.99
CA LEU A 79 0.99 -2.98 4.60
C LEU A 79 0.37 -1.96 3.63
N GLU A 80 -0.74 -1.32 3.99
CA GLU A 80 -1.42 -0.29 3.18
C GLU A 80 -0.79 1.10 3.31
N GLU A 81 -0.18 1.43 4.45
CA GLU A 81 0.70 2.60 4.61
C GLU A 81 1.97 2.52 3.73
N GLY A 82 2.22 1.38 3.08
CA GLY A 82 3.29 1.17 2.10
C GLY A 82 2.84 0.90 0.65
N LYS A 83 1.52 0.84 0.35
CA LYS A 83 1.03 0.69 -1.03
C LYS A 83 0.91 2.05 -1.72
N GLU A 84 2.01 2.77 -1.73
CA GLU A 84 2.07 4.07 -2.39
C GLU A 84 2.10 3.92 -3.92
N PHE A 85 2.45 2.75 -4.46
CA PHE A 85 2.55 2.50 -5.90
C PHE A 85 2.20 1.05 -6.24
N ILE A 86 1.32 0.84 -7.21
CA ILE A 86 0.78 -0.48 -7.60
C ILE A 86 1.31 -0.87 -8.97
N ILE A 87 1.71 -2.12 -9.18
CA ILE A 87 2.10 -2.67 -10.48
C ILE A 87 1.08 -3.71 -10.98
N THR A 88 0.70 -3.68 -12.26
CA THR A 88 -0.17 -4.71 -12.84
C THR A 88 0.57 -6.02 -13.03
N ASN A 89 -0.17 -7.13 -13.11
CA ASN A 89 0.45 -8.45 -13.35
C ASN A 89 1.24 -8.43 -14.66
N LYS A 90 0.67 -7.84 -15.71
CA LYS A 90 1.31 -7.72 -17.03
C LYS A 90 2.62 -6.93 -16.97
N ALA A 91 2.64 -5.81 -16.25
CA ALA A 91 3.86 -5.03 -16.06
C ALA A 91 4.91 -5.79 -15.23
N ALA A 92 4.50 -6.49 -14.17
CA ALA A 92 5.42 -7.27 -13.35
C ALA A 92 6.04 -8.43 -14.15
N GLU A 93 5.24 -9.15 -14.93
CA GLU A 93 5.73 -10.22 -15.80
C GLU A 93 6.69 -9.68 -16.87
N LYS A 94 6.33 -8.58 -17.53
CA LYS A 94 7.23 -7.99 -18.53
C LYS A 94 8.50 -7.43 -17.92
N LEU A 95 8.44 -6.86 -16.72
CA LEU A 95 9.63 -6.39 -16.02
C LEU A 95 10.57 -7.55 -15.68
N LYS A 96 10.06 -8.69 -15.22
CA LYS A 96 10.87 -9.90 -14.98
C LYS A 96 11.54 -10.39 -16.26
N ASP A 97 10.79 -10.40 -17.36
CA ASP A 97 11.30 -10.77 -18.68
C ASP A 97 12.44 -9.85 -19.10
N VAL A 98 12.24 -8.53 -19.00
CA VAL A 98 13.28 -7.53 -19.32
C VAL A 98 14.51 -7.66 -18.42
N LEU A 99 14.34 -7.88 -17.11
CA LEU A 99 15.45 -8.10 -16.18
C LEU A 99 16.25 -9.35 -16.56
N LYS A 100 15.56 -10.43 -16.93
CA LYS A 100 16.18 -11.67 -17.38
C LYS A 100 16.92 -11.50 -18.71
N GLU A 101 16.31 -10.82 -19.68
CA GLU A 101 16.94 -10.51 -20.98
C GLU A 101 18.22 -9.68 -20.79
N ASN A 102 18.24 -8.76 -19.83
CA ASN A 102 19.39 -7.91 -19.53
C ASN A 102 20.41 -8.56 -18.56
N SER A 103 20.23 -9.83 -18.17
CA SER A 103 21.06 -10.51 -17.16
C SER A 103 21.16 -9.73 -15.84
N LYS A 104 20.12 -8.96 -15.51
CA LYS A 104 19.96 -8.15 -14.30
C LYS A 104 19.00 -8.82 -13.32
N GLU A 105 19.11 -10.14 -13.20
CA GLU A 105 18.29 -10.95 -12.29
C GLU A 105 18.64 -10.59 -10.83
N GLY A 106 17.85 -9.70 -10.22
CA GLY A 106 18.09 -9.16 -8.87
C GLY A 106 18.07 -7.63 -8.80
N SER A 107 18.17 -6.95 -9.94
CA SER A 107 17.90 -5.52 -10.03
C SER A 107 16.40 -5.23 -9.89
N GLY A 108 16.07 -3.98 -9.60
CA GLY A 108 14.70 -3.48 -9.57
C GLY A 108 14.45 -2.41 -10.61
N LEU A 109 13.20 -1.97 -10.67
CA LEU A 109 12.79 -0.83 -11.48
C LEU A 109 12.83 0.43 -10.62
N ARG A 110 13.70 1.37 -10.98
CA ARG A 110 13.72 2.72 -10.45
C ARG A 110 12.71 3.59 -11.20
N VAL A 111 11.85 4.26 -10.45
CA VAL A 111 10.87 5.23 -10.97
C VAL A 111 11.26 6.63 -10.53
N GLU A 112 11.45 7.51 -11.52
CA GLU A 112 11.76 8.91 -11.31
C GLU A 112 10.79 9.82 -12.07
N ILE A 113 10.70 11.07 -11.65
CA ILE A 113 9.91 12.09 -12.36
C ILE A 113 10.88 12.94 -13.16
N VAL A 114 10.77 12.86 -14.48
CA VAL A 114 11.57 13.63 -15.43
C VAL A 114 10.71 14.79 -15.93
N PRO A 115 11.24 16.02 -16.01
CA PRO A 115 10.54 17.10 -16.70
C PRO A 115 10.40 16.73 -18.19
N GLY A 116 9.17 16.45 -18.62
CA GLY A 116 8.84 16.37 -20.04
C GLY A 116 8.67 17.77 -20.65
N GLY A 117 8.63 17.85 -21.98
CA GLY A 117 8.51 19.13 -22.70
C GLY A 117 7.18 19.87 -22.47
N CYS A 118 6.66 20.55 -23.50
CA CYS A 118 5.44 21.39 -23.40
C CYS A 118 4.17 20.72 -22.80
N SER A 119 4.17 19.40 -22.56
CA SER A 119 3.04 18.62 -22.05
C SER A 119 3.15 18.20 -20.57
N GLY A 120 4.17 18.64 -19.82
CA GLY A 120 4.30 18.43 -18.37
C GLY A 120 5.34 17.39 -17.95
N PHE A 121 5.15 16.73 -16.81
CA PHE A 121 6.09 15.74 -16.25
C PHE A 121 5.94 14.36 -16.93
N GLN A 122 7.06 13.66 -17.10
CA GLN A 122 7.14 12.27 -17.55
C GLN A 122 7.70 11.39 -16.43
N TYR A 123 7.43 10.09 -16.49
CA TYR A 123 8.01 9.13 -15.57
C TYR A 123 9.20 8.44 -16.23
N GLY A 124 10.39 8.58 -15.65
CA GLY A 124 11.59 7.85 -16.01
C GLY A 124 11.57 6.48 -15.36
N LEU A 125 11.92 5.46 -16.13
CA LEU A 125 11.94 4.07 -15.72
C LEU A 125 13.32 3.50 -16.04
N GLU A 126 14.07 3.14 -15.02
CA GLU A 126 15.44 2.65 -15.15
C GLU A 126 15.61 1.32 -14.40
N LEU A 127 16.44 0.43 -14.93
CA LEU A 127 16.77 -0.84 -14.27
C LEU A 127 18.04 -0.66 -13.46
N ASP A 128 17.90 -0.61 -12.15
CA ASP A 128 18.99 -0.37 -11.22
C ASP A 128 19.07 -1.44 -10.14
N ASP A 129 20.28 -1.85 -9.78
CA ASP A 129 20.55 -2.78 -8.67
C ASP A 129 20.94 -2.06 -7.37
N ASN A 130 21.26 -0.77 -7.45
CA ASN A 130 21.73 0.03 -6.33
C ASN A 130 20.56 0.79 -5.71
N THR A 131 20.36 0.56 -4.42
CA THR A 131 19.40 1.30 -3.61
C THR A 131 20.15 2.30 -2.75
N THR A 132 19.68 3.54 -2.70
CA THR A 132 20.23 4.60 -1.85
C THR A 132 19.38 4.76 -0.58
N ASP A 133 19.93 5.33 0.51
CA ASP A 133 19.15 5.64 1.73
C ASP A 133 18.01 6.64 1.52
N LEU A 134 18.03 7.34 0.38
CA LEU A 134 16.99 8.27 -0.06
C LEU A 134 15.90 7.57 -0.89
N ASP A 135 16.04 6.28 -1.18
CA ASP A 135 15.04 5.50 -1.92
C ASP A 135 14.12 4.75 -0.96
N ILE A 136 12.85 4.68 -1.36
CA ILE A 136 11.85 3.76 -0.85
C ILE A 136 11.87 2.56 -1.78
N VAL A 137 12.18 1.41 -1.20
CA VAL A 137 12.31 0.15 -1.93
C VAL A 137 11.26 -0.81 -1.40
N PHE A 138 10.42 -1.31 -2.29
CA PHE A 138 9.40 -2.30 -1.97
C PHE A 138 9.35 -3.37 -3.05
N GLU A 139 8.92 -4.56 -2.66
CA GLU A 139 8.76 -5.68 -3.59
C GLU A 139 7.28 -5.93 -3.80
N GLU A 140 6.84 -5.90 -5.05
CA GLU A 140 5.46 -6.22 -5.41
C GLU A 140 5.46 -7.27 -6.53
N LYS A 141 4.68 -8.34 -6.37
CA LYS A 141 4.55 -9.42 -7.36
C LYS A 141 5.88 -10.07 -7.78
N GLY A 142 6.88 -10.05 -6.88
CA GLY A 142 8.20 -10.61 -7.11
C GLY A 142 9.08 -9.76 -8.03
N VAL A 143 8.80 -8.46 -8.14
CA VAL A 143 9.72 -7.48 -8.72
C VAL A 143 10.02 -6.40 -7.68
N LYS A 144 11.29 -5.97 -7.63
CA LYS A 144 11.71 -4.88 -6.76
C LYS A 144 11.45 -3.55 -7.46
N ILE A 145 10.80 -2.63 -6.77
CA ILE A 145 10.55 -1.25 -7.23
C ILE A 145 11.28 -0.29 -6.29
N MET A 146 11.92 0.71 -6.87
CA MET A 146 12.69 1.72 -6.16
C MET A 146 12.17 3.11 -6.55
N VAL A 147 11.87 3.94 -5.56
CA VAL A 147 11.35 5.29 -5.79
C VAL A 147 12.03 6.24 -4.82
N ASN A 148 12.53 7.38 -5.29
CA ASN A 148 13.09 8.38 -4.38
C ASN A 148 12.00 8.91 -3.43
N LYS A 149 12.31 9.06 -2.13
CA LYS A 149 11.41 9.59 -1.09
C LYS A 149 10.75 10.92 -1.49
N GLU A 150 11.49 11.79 -2.18
CA GLU A 150 10.98 13.09 -2.64
C GLU A 150 9.92 12.94 -3.74
N ASN A 151 10.03 11.90 -4.57
CA ASN A 151 9.09 11.61 -5.66
C ASN A 151 7.89 10.78 -5.21
N MET A 152 8.00 10.06 -4.09
CA MET A 152 6.95 9.14 -3.64
C MET A 152 5.61 9.86 -3.39
N ALA A 153 5.65 11.08 -2.86
CA ALA A 153 4.44 11.89 -2.67
C ALA A 153 3.69 12.15 -4.00
N PHE A 154 4.41 12.27 -5.11
CA PHE A 154 3.87 12.46 -6.47
C PHE A 154 3.50 11.15 -7.17
N LEU A 155 3.90 10.02 -6.60
CA LEU A 155 3.61 8.67 -7.10
C LEU A 155 2.60 7.93 -6.24
N LYS A 156 2.15 8.55 -5.14
CA LYS A 156 1.16 7.99 -4.22
C LYS A 156 -0.14 7.65 -4.96
N GLY A 157 -0.55 6.39 -4.89
CA GLY A 157 -1.71 5.84 -5.58
C GLY A 157 -1.51 5.63 -7.09
N ALA A 158 -0.29 5.82 -7.60
CA ALA A 158 0.00 5.61 -9.01
C ALA A 158 0.06 4.11 -9.32
N LYS A 159 -0.28 3.79 -10.56
CA LYS A 159 -0.35 2.43 -11.08
C LYS A 159 0.55 2.27 -12.30
N LEU A 160 1.51 1.36 -12.24
CA LEU A 160 2.34 0.93 -13.34
C LEU A 160 1.68 -0.19 -14.12
N ASP A 161 1.49 0.03 -15.42
CA ASP A 161 1.00 -0.94 -16.39
C ASP A 161 1.95 -1.10 -17.57
N TYR A 162 1.79 -2.18 -18.34
CA TYR A 162 2.53 -2.39 -19.58
C TYR A 162 1.56 -2.47 -20.75
N VAL A 163 1.60 -1.43 -21.58
CA VAL A 163 0.78 -1.33 -22.78
C VAL A 163 1.56 -1.95 -23.92
N ASP A 164 1.02 -3.01 -24.49
CA ASP A 164 1.56 -3.63 -25.70
C ASP A 164 0.75 -3.07 -26.87
N SER A 165 1.42 -2.42 -27.83
CA SER A 165 0.78 -1.81 -29.00
C SER A 165 1.54 -2.20 -30.26
N LEU A 166 0.83 -2.21 -31.39
CA LEU A 166 1.38 -2.50 -32.72
C LEU A 166 2.57 -1.61 -33.12
N GLN A 167 2.65 -0.40 -32.55
CA GLN A 167 3.74 0.55 -32.79
C GLN A 167 4.91 0.40 -31.80
N GLY A 168 4.83 -0.55 -30.87
CA GLY A 168 5.79 -0.76 -29.79
C GLY A 168 5.09 -0.80 -28.43
N GLY A 169 5.51 -1.74 -27.59
CA GLY A 169 5.06 -1.85 -26.20
C GLY A 169 5.90 -0.99 -25.27
N GLY A 170 5.29 -0.46 -24.21
CA GLY A 170 5.95 0.40 -23.23
C GLY A 170 5.28 0.37 -21.86
N PHE A 171 6.09 0.62 -20.83
CA PHE A 171 5.60 0.82 -19.48
C PHE A 171 4.90 2.18 -19.35
N LYS A 172 3.73 2.19 -18.72
CA LYS A 172 2.90 3.38 -18.55
C LYS A 172 2.47 3.49 -17.09
N ILE A 173 2.74 4.64 -16.48
CA ILE A 173 2.26 4.96 -15.14
C ILE A 173 1.01 5.83 -15.26
N SER A 174 -0.04 5.47 -14.52
CA SER A 174 -1.27 6.24 -14.40
C SER A 174 -1.47 6.62 -12.94
N ASN A 175 -1.45 7.93 -12.64
CA ASN A 175 -1.67 8.43 -11.28
C ASN A 175 -2.97 9.26 -11.23
N PRO A 176 -4.00 8.86 -10.46
CA PRO A 176 -5.22 9.66 -10.30
C PRO A 176 -4.97 11.02 -9.61
N ASN A 177 -3.90 11.14 -8.84
CA ASN A 177 -3.49 12.39 -8.18
C ASN A 177 -2.66 13.29 -9.11
N ALA A 178 -2.14 12.76 -10.21
CA ALA A 178 -1.52 13.57 -11.24
C ALA A 178 -2.65 14.27 -12.00
N HIS A 179 -2.97 15.50 -11.60
CA HIS A 179 -3.79 16.39 -12.41
C HIS A 179 -3.05 16.66 -13.73
N SER A 180 -3.29 15.82 -14.72
CA SER A 180 -2.96 16.12 -16.11
C SER A 180 -3.76 17.35 -16.49
N SER A 181 -3.11 18.52 -16.47
CA SER A 181 -3.58 19.67 -17.24
C SER A 181 -3.38 19.36 -18.72
N CYS A 182 -4.22 18.44 -19.23
CA CYS A 182 -4.33 18.18 -20.66
C CYS A 182 -5.78 18.51 -21.04
N GLY A 183 -6.09 19.80 -20.90
CA GLY A 183 -7.16 20.41 -21.67
C GLY A 183 -6.69 20.51 -23.11
N CYS A 184 -6.90 19.46 -23.89
CA CYS A 184 -7.14 19.50 -25.32
C CYS A 184 -7.72 18.15 -25.70
N GLY A 185 -9.03 18.03 -25.50
CA GLY A 185 -9.81 17.04 -26.22
C GLY A 185 -9.55 17.21 -27.72
N GLN A 186 -9.44 16.07 -28.40
CA GLN A 186 -9.92 15.80 -29.76
C GLN A 186 -9.98 17.02 -30.69
N SER A 187 -9.32 17.00 -31.85
CA SER A 187 -9.99 16.43 -33.03
C SER A 187 -9.01 16.21 -34.17
N PHE A 188 -9.17 15.06 -34.81
CA PHE A 188 -8.69 14.74 -36.14
C PHE A 188 -9.56 15.45 -37.22
N GLU A 189 -8.92 15.70 -38.37
CA GLU A 189 -9.49 15.76 -39.73
C GLU A 189 -10.52 16.87 -40.09
N HIS A 190 -10.05 17.94 -40.77
CA HIS A 190 -10.29 18.18 -42.20
C HIS A 190 -9.27 19.18 -42.77
#